data_AF-A0A348WQ90-F1
#
_entry.id   AF-A0A348WQ90-F1
#
_cell.length_a   1.000
_cell.length_b   1.000
_cell.length_c   1.000
_cell.angle_alpha   90.00
_cell.angle_beta   90.00
_cell.angle_gamma   90.00
#
_symmetry.space_group_name_H-M   'P 1'
#
loop_
_entity.id
_entity.type
_entity.pdbx_description
1 polymer ?
#
loop_
_entity_poly.entity_id
_entity_poly.type
_entity_poly.pdbx_seq_one_letter_code
_entity_poly.pdbx_strand_id
1 'polypeptide(L)' 'HAQQQLIDLAEYLQAPVATTLQGLSVFPHDHPLHVGFGFSASAVPAAQASFKDCDLMIAIGTR' A
#
# COMPACT_ATOMS: atom_id res chain seq x y z
N HIS A 1 -13.66 -6.76 -5.38
CA HIS A 1 -14.72 -5.78 -5.04
C HIS A 1 -14.33 -5.11 -3.72
N ALA A 2 -13.86 -3.85 -3.77
CA ALA A 2 -13.51 -2.97 -2.63
C ALA A 2 -12.49 -1.87 -3.04
N GLN A 3 -12.07 -1.81 -4.31
CA GLN A 3 -11.00 -0.91 -4.75
C GLN A 3 -11.32 0.57 -4.49
N GLN A 4 -12.57 1.01 -4.71
CA GLN A 4 -12.95 2.39 -4.43
C GLN A 4 -12.80 2.71 -2.94
N GLN A 5 -13.28 1.83 -2.06
CA GLN A 5 -13.16 2.02 -0.61
C GLN A 5 -11.69 2.06 -0.15
N LEU A 6 -10.80 1.31 -0.81
CA LEU A 6 -9.36 1.38 -0.55
C LEU A 6 -8.75 2.72 -0.97
N ILE A 7 -9.17 3.25 -2.12
CA ILE A 7 -8.75 4.59 -2.59
C ILE A 7 -9.26 5.65 -1.61
N ASP A 8 -10.55 5.65 -1.29
CA ASP A 8 -11.16 6.61 -0.37
C ASP A 8 -10.48 6.59 1.01
N LEU A 9 -10.13 5.39 1.51
CA LEU A 9 -9.41 5.24 2.77
C LEU A 9 -7.98 5.79 2.69
N ALA A 10 -7.24 5.48 1.62
CA ALA A 10 -5.87 5.95 1.42
C ALA A 10 -5.83 7.48 1.30
N GLU A 11 -6.78 8.06 0.55
CA GLU A 11 -6.93 9.51 0.42
C GLU A 11 -7.38 10.15 1.74
N TYR A 12 -8.30 9.55 2.47
CA TYR A 12 -8.72 10.07 3.77
C TYR A 12 -7.57 10.11 4.78
N LEU A 13 -6.76 9.06 4.82
CA LEU A 13 -5.61 8.95 5.73
C LEU A 13 -4.36 9.68 5.21
N GLN A 14 -4.34 10.06 3.93
CA GLN A 14 -3.15 10.52 3.22
C GLN A 14 -1.95 9.56 3.42
N ALA A 15 -2.24 8.25 3.44
CA ALA A 15 -1.28 7.23 3.82
C ALA A 15 -0.73 6.49 2.58
N PRO A 16 0.57 6.13 2.56
CA PRO A 16 1.14 5.33 1.49
C PRO A 16 0.54 3.91 1.46
N VAL A 17 0.36 3.38 0.25
CA VAL A 17 -0.20 2.05 0.00
C VAL A 17 0.80 1.18 -0.75
N ALA A 18 1.10 0.02 -0.19
CA ALA A 18 1.83 -1.04 -0.90
C ALA A 18 0.94 -2.26 -1.14
N THR A 19 1.17 -2.93 -2.27
CA THR A 19 0.44 -4.15 -2.65
C THR A 19 1.28 -5.40 -2.41
N THR A 20 0.64 -6.53 -2.14
CA THR A 20 1.30 -7.84 -2.05
C THR A 20 1.22 -8.58 -3.39
N LEU A 21 1.96 -9.68 -3.55
CA LEU A 21 1.89 -10.51 -4.76
C LEU A 21 0.50 -11.04 -5.04
N GLN A 22 -0.21 -11.34 -3.96
CA GLN A 22 -1.54 -11.88 -4.00
C GLN A 22 -2.62 -10.81 -4.23
N GLY A 23 -2.28 -9.54 -4.05
CA GLY A 23 -3.17 -8.37 -4.17
C GLY A 23 -2.63 -7.31 -5.13
N LEU A 24 -1.78 -7.70 -6.10
CA LEU A 24 -1.03 -6.76 -6.94
C LEU A 24 -1.93 -5.78 -7.71
N SER A 25 -3.13 -6.21 -8.08
CA SER A 25 -4.11 -5.41 -8.84
C SER A 25 -5.19 -4.77 -7.97
N VAL A 26 -5.08 -4.83 -6.64
CA VAL A 26 -6.15 -4.38 -5.73
C VAL A 26 -6.18 -2.86 -5.55
N PHE A 27 -5.09 -2.16 -5.91
CA PHE A 27 -4.92 -0.71 -5.84
C PHE A 27 -4.34 -0.18 -7.16
N PRO A 28 -4.74 1.01 -7.66
CA PRO A 28 -4.23 1.53 -8.93
C PRO A 28 -2.72 1.81 -8.86
N HIS A 29 -1.97 1.31 -9.84
CA HIS A 29 -0.51 1.42 -9.86
C HIS A 29 0.00 2.85 -10.12
N ASP A 30 -0.82 3.68 -10.74
CA ASP A 30 -0.59 5.07 -11.11
C ASP A 30 -1.08 6.07 -10.05
N HIS A 31 -1.71 5.56 -8.98
CA HIS A 31 -2.17 6.40 -7.88
C HIS A 31 -0.99 7.03 -7.14
N PRO A 32 -1.02 8.33 -6.79
CA PRO A 32 0.10 9.04 -6.18
C PRO A 32 0.55 8.47 -4.82
N LEU A 33 -0.37 7.84 -4.08
CA LEU A 33 -0.07 7.17 -2.81
C LEU A 33 0.41 5.72 -2.96
N HIS A 34 0.48 5.16 -4.18
CA HIS A 34 0.98 3.81 -4.37
C HIS A 34 2.51 3.78 -4.35
N VAL A 35 3.10 3.18 -3.33
CA VAL A 35 4.57 3.14 -3.11
C VAL A 35 5.22 1.88 -3.67
N GLY A 36 4.42 1.00 -4.27
CA GLY A 36 4.85 -0.17 -5.00
C GLY A 36 4.56 -1.49 -4.31
N PHE A 37 5.35 -2.50 -4.69
CA PHE A 37 5.16 -3.86 -4.24
C PHE A 37 5.94 -4.18 -2.98
N GLY A 38 5.26 -4.83 -2.03
CA GLY A 38 5.82 -5.32 -0.79
C GLY A 38 6.07 -4.23 0.24
N PHE A 39 6.32 -4.65 1.48
CA PHE A 39 6.52 -3.78 2.64
C PHE A 39 7.68 -4.26 3.54
N SER A 40 8.53 -5.16 3.02
CA SER A 40 9.68 -5.75 3.74
C SER A 40 11.02 -5.26 3.17
N ALA A 41 12.12 -5.80 3.71
CA ALA A 41 13.47 -5.55 3.18
C ALA A 41 13.67 -5.96 1.71
N SER A 42 12.75 -6.73 1.10
CA SER A 42 12.78 -7.07 -0.32
C SER A 42 11.91 -6.16 -1.19
N ALA A 43 11.22 -5.17 -0.59
CA ALA A 43 10.37 -4.24 -1.32
C ALA A 43 11.19 -3.22 -2.12
N VAL A 44 10.51 -2.52 -3.03
CA VAL A 44 11.12 -1.40 -3.78
C VAL A 44 11.53 -0.28 -2.82
N PRO A 45 12.56 0.53 -3.16
CA PRO A 45 13.07 1.57 -2.24
C PRO A 45 12.01 2.57 -1.76
N ALA A 46 11.04 2.92 -2.61
CA ALA A 46 9.93 3.80 -2.23
C ALA A 46 9.07 3.23 -1.12
N ALA A 47 8.71 1.94 -1.20
CA ALA A 47 7.99 1.24 -0.15
C ALA A 47 8.85 1.13 1.12
N GLN A 48 10.12 0.73 1.00
CA GLN A 48 11.03 0.65 2.16
C GLN A 48 11.12 1.98 2.91
N ALA A 49 11.30 3.09 2.18
CA ALA A 49 11.35 4.43 2.76
C ALA A 49 10.02 4.80 3.45
N SER A 50 8.89 4.46 2.82
CA SER A 50 7.55 4.76 3.34
C SER A 50 7.22 3.98 4.62
N PHE A 51 7.77 2.76 4.78
CA PHE A 51 7.53 1.92 5.96
C PHE A 51 8.61 2.03 7.05
N LYS A 52 9.73 2.70 6.79
CA LYS A 52 10.89 2.73 7.71
C LYS A 52 10.55 3.21 9.11
N ASP A 53 9.80 4.30 9.20
CA ASP A 53 9.40 4.95 10.46
C ASP A 53 7.89 4.79 10.72
N CYS A 54 7.29 3.75 10.14
CA CYS A 54 5.87 3.46 10.28
C CYS A 54 5.58 2.91 11.69
N ASP A 55 4.75 3.63 12.44
CA ASP A 55 4.30 3.26 13.78
C ASP A 55 3.02 2.40 13.76
N LEU A 56 2.25 2.48 12.67
CA LEU A 56 1.02 1.74 12.44
C LEU A 56 0.90 1.27 10.99
N MET A 57 0.77 -0.04 10.80
CA MET A 57 0.44 -0.65 9.51
C MET A 57 -0.96 -1.26 9.53
N ILE A 58 -1.82 -0.85 8.59
CA ILE A 58 -3.16 -1.43 8.39
C ILE A 58 -3.08 -2.48 7.27
N ALA A 59 -3.18 -3.75 7.65
CA ALA A 59 -3.15 -4.85 6.69
C ALA A 59 -4.58 -5.26 6.29
N ILE A 60 -4.92 -5.13 5.01
CA ILE A 60 -6.29 -5.35 4.49
C ILE A 60 -6.30 -6.55 3.54
N GLY A 61 -7.21 -7.51 3.79
CA GLY A 61 -7.39 -8.67 2.91
C GLY A 61 -6.21 -9.65 2.89
N THR A 62 -5.49 -9.78 4.02
CA THR A 62 -4.33 -10.67 4.15
C THR A 62 -4.71 -12.13 4.28
N ARG A 63 -3.86 -13.01 3.74
CA ARG A 63 -3.83 -14.46 3.99
C ARG A 63 -2.40 -14.93 4.17
#